data_AF-A0A6G2RZJ8-F1
#
_entry.id   AF-A0A6G2RZJ8-F1
#
_cell.length_a   1.000
_cell.length_b   1.000
_cell.length_c   1.000
_cell.angle_alpha   90.00
_cell.angle_beta   90.00
_cell.angle_gamma   90.00
#
_symmetry.space_group_name_H-M   'P 1'
#
loop_
_entity.id
_entity.type
_entity.pdbx_description
1 polymer ?
#
loop_
_entity_poly.entity_id
_entity_poly.type
_entity_poly.pdbx_seq_one_letter_code
_entity_poly.pdbx_strand_id
1 'polypeptide(L)'
;MTDRAAHPPTPPAGSPALRMTVLVGEQDVWHHRPLYTEIVHRAHAAGLAGASVFRGVEGFGASSLIHTQRLLSLSEELPVAVVVVDTEERVRAFLPQLSELLAGGGLVTLDPCETIAFRGRADRTAGGEDTQA
;
A
#
# COMPACT_ATOMS: atom_id res chain seq x y z
N MET A 1 47.55 -19.11 -15.69
CA MET A 1 46.40 -18.43 -16.33
C MET A 1 45.17 -18.80 -15.52
N THR A 2 45.02 -18.21 -14.34
CA THR A 2 43.93 -18.52 -13.42
C THR A 2 42.75 -17.61 -13.73
N ASP A 3 41.69 -18.25 -14.21
CA ASP A 3 40.39 -17.64 -14.44
C ASP A 3 39.87 -17.03 -13.13
N ARG A 4 39.84 -15.70 -13.07
CA ARG A 4 39.28 -14.95 -11.96
C ARG A 4 37.78 -14.99 -12.14
N ALA A 5 37.17 -16.12 -11.77
CA ALA A 5 35.73 -16.29 -11.76
C ALA A 5 35.09 -15.08 -11.06
N ALA A 6 34.34 -14.29 -11.83
CA ALA A 6 33.66 -13.10 -11.33
C ALA A 6 32.74 -13.52 -10.18
N HIS A 7 32.97 -12.95 -8.99
CA HIS A 7 32.09 -13.14 -7.85
C HIS A 7 30.68 -12.64 -8.24
N PRO A 8 29.61 -13.43 -8.05
CA PRO A 8 28.27 -12.93 -8.31
C PRO A 8 28.04 -11.67 -7.46
N PRO A 9 27.38 -10.63 -8.00
CA PRO A 9 27.12 -9.43 -7.22
C PRO A 9 26.34 -9.82 -5.97
N THR A 10 26.85 -9.41 -4.80
CA THR A 10 26.14 -9.61 -3.54
C THR A 10 24.78 -8.91 -3.63
N PRO A 11 23.66 -9.60 -3.36
CA PRO A 11 22.35 -8.97 -3.40
C PRO A 11 22.33 -7.79 -2.42
N PRO A 12 21.66 -6.67 -2.79
CA PRO A 12 21.53 -5.53 -1.89
C PRO A 12 20.87 -5.98 -0.58
N ALA A 13 21.42 -5.52 0.54
CA ALA A 13 20.86 -5.81 1.85
C ALA A 13 19.47 -5.17 1.98
N GLY A 14 18.47 -5.97 2.37
CA GLY A 14 17.13 -5.51 2.69
C GLY A 14 17.05 -4.91 4.11
N SER A 15 16.00 -4.14 4.36
CA SER A 15 15.61 -3.73 5.71
C SER A 15 14.27 -4.38 6.08
N PRO A 16 14.13 -4.97 7.29
CA PRO A 16 12.86 -5.52 7.75
C PRO A 16 11.75 -4.47 7.71
N ALA A 17 10.57 -4.87 7.28
CA ALA A 17 9.39 -4.03 7.17
C ALA A 17 8.12 -4.86 7.41
N LEU A 18 7.01 -4.17 7.63
CA LEU A 18 5.68 -4.76 7.72
C LEU A 18 4.82 -4.26 6.57
N ARG A 19 4.23 -5.19 5.82
CA ARG A 19 3.22 -4.87 4.81
C ARG A 19 1.84 -5.02 5.40
N MET A 20 1.08 -3.94 5.38
CA MET A 20 -0.35 -3.94 5.69
C MET A 20 -1.16 -3.94 4.39
N THR A 21 -2.09 -4.88 4.27
CA THR A 21 -3.06 -4.90 3.16
C THR A 21 -4.46 -4.75 3.72
N VAL A 22 -5.16 -3.71 3.31
CA VAL A 22 -6.56 -3.46 3.66
C VAL A 22 -7.42 -3.83 2.47
N LEU A 23 -8.41 -4.70 2.68
CA LEU A 23 -9.36 -5.11 1.64
C LEU A 23 -10.72 -4.47 1.90
N VAL A 24 -11.19 -3.69 0.93
CA VAL A 24 -12.47 -2.97 0.95
C VAL A 24 -13.20 -3.19 -0.38
N GLY A 25 -14.51 -2.95 -0.40
CA GLY A 25 -15.28 -2.87 -1.64
C GLY A 25 -14.99 -1.56 -2.39
N GLU A 26 -15.09 -1.58 -3.72
CA GLU A 26 -14.95 -0.35 -4.52
C GLU A 26 -15.96 0.74 -4.12
N GLN A 27 -17.18 0.34 -3.76
CA GLN A 27 -18.27 1.25 -3.44
C GLN A 27 -18.34 1.62 -1.96
N ASP A 28 -17.42 1.10 -1.12
CA ASP A 28 -17.37 1.45 0.28
C ASP A 28 -17.08 2.95 0.44
N VAL A 29 -17.86 3.62 1.29
CA VAL A 29 -17.77 5.06 1.51
C VAL A 29 -17.61 5.42 2.98
N TRP A 30 -16.81 6.46 3.23
CA TRP A 30 -16.67 7.15 4.50
C TRP A 30 -17.02 8.62 4.33
N HIS A 31 -18.05 9.11 5.04
CA HIS A 31 -18.55 10.49 4.91
C HIS A 31 -18.66 10.98 3.45
N HIS A 32 -19.29 10.18 2.58
CA HIS A 32 -19.51 10.45 1.15
C HIS A 32 -18.25 10.47 0.27
N ARG A 33 -17.12 9.93 0.76
CA ARG A 33 -15.89 9.75 -0.01
C ARG A 33 -15.55 8.27 -0.11
N PRO A 34 -14.91 7.80 -1.20
CA PRO A 34 -14.47 6.41 -1.29
C PRO A 34 -13.55 6.04 -0.12
N LEU A 35 -13.85 4.91 0.55
CA LEU A 35 -13.15 4.47 1.75
C LEU A 35 -11.65 4.26 1.51
N TYR A 36 -11.28 3.65 0.38
CA TYR A 36 -9.88 3.46 0.01
C TYR A 36 -9.12 4.79 -0.15
N THR A 37 -9.79 5.85 -0.61
CA THR A 37 -9.19 7.18 -0.74
C THR A 37 -8.92 7.79 0.63
N GLU A 38 -9.88 7.64 1.56
CA GLU A 38 -9.72 8.10 2.93
C GLU A 38 -8.60 7.36 3.67
N ILE A 39 -8.47 6.03 3.46
CA ILE A 39 -7.36 5.24 4.02
C ILE A 39 -6.01 5.81 3.55
N VAL A 40 -5.86 6.09 2.25
CA VAL A 40 -4.64 6.69 1.68
C VAL A 40 -4.37 8.07 2.27
N HIS A 41 -5.39 8.92 2.41
CA HIS A 41 -5.23 10.23 3.01
C HIS A 41 -4.76 10.15 4.46
N ARG A 42 -5.35 9.28 5.29
CA ARG A 42 -4.93 9.09 6.68
C ARG A 42 -3.52 8.50 6.76
N ALA A 43 -3.18 7.55 5.90
CA ALA A 43 -1.83 6.99 5.82
C ALA A 43 -0.78 8.06 5.50
N HIS A 44 -1.07 8.94 4.53
CA HIS A 44 -0.24 10.08 4.20
C HIS A 44 -0.12 11.08 5.37
N ALA A 45 -1.24 11.44 6.01
CA ALA A 45 -1.26 12.34 7.16
C ALA A 45 -0.51 11.77 8.38
N ALA A 46 -0.49 10.44 8.54
CA ALA A 46 0.27 9.73 9.56
C ALA A 46 1.77 9.63 9.25
N GLY A 47 2.23 10.09 8.08
CA GLY A 47 3.63 10.09 7.69
C GLY A 47 4.17 8.70 7.32
N LEU A 48 3.30 7.78 6.89
CA LEU A 48 3.73 6.49 6.36
C LEU A 48 4.53 6.67 5.07
N ALA A 49 5.51 5.80 4.85
CA ALA A 49 6.45 5.88 3.71
C ALA A 49 5.74 5.87 2.34
N GLY A 50 4.59 5.20 2.25
CA GLY A 50 3.73 5.23 1.07
C GLY A 50 2.54 4.29 1.18
N ALA A 51 1.55 4.51 0.32
CA ALA A 51 0.40 3.64 0.14
C ALA A 51 0.15 3.46 -1.37
N SER A 52 -0.26 2.27 -1.77
CA SER A 52 -0.65 1.95 -3.15
C SER A 52 -2.02 1.30 -3.16
N VAL A 53 -2.83 1.64 -4.16
CA VAL A 53 -4.19 1.12 -4.31
C VAL A 53 -4.24 0.24 -5.55
N PHE A 54 -4.76 -0.98 -5.38
CA PHE A 54 -4.94 -1.95 -6.45
C PHE A 54 -6.42 -2.29 -6.56
N ARG A 55 -6.92 -2.34 -7.78
CA ARG A 55 -8.28 -2.77 -8.09
C ARG A 55 -8.24 -4.20 -8.63
N GLY A 56 -8.99 -5.09 -8.00
CA GLY A 56 -9.18 -6.46 -8.49
C GLY A 56 -10.14 -6.50 -9.68
N VAL A 57 -10.01 -7.56 -10.48
CA VAL A 57 -10.91 -7.83 -11.62
C VAL A 57 -12.13 -8.63 -11.17
N GLU A 58 -11.99 -9.44 -10.13
CA GLU A 58 -13.03 -10.26 -9.51
C GLU A 58 -12.59 -10.60 -8.07
N GLY A 59 -13.54 -10.90 -7.19
CA GLY A 59 -13.26 -11.40 -5.84
C GLY A 59 -14.52 -11.78 -5.08
N PHE A 60 -14.36 -12.56 -4.02
CA PHE A 60 -15.42 -12.90 -3.07
C PHE A 60 -14.90 -12.72 -1.65
N GLY A 61 -15.75 -12.33 -0.69
CA GLY A 61 -15.29 -12.16 0.69
C GLY A 61 -16.30 -11.52 1.63
N ALA A 62 -15.85 -11.35 2.87
CA ALA A 62 -16.64 -10.78 3.97
C ALA A 62 -16.93 -9.27 3.81
N SER A 63 -16.29 -8.57 2.86
CA SER A 63 -16.63 -7.19 2.48
C SER A 63 -18.08 -7.04 2.02
N SER A 64 -18.75 -8.13 1.63
CA SER A 64 -20.19 -8.16 1.41
C SER A 64 -21.05 -7.92 2.68
N LEU A 65 -20.46 -7.90 3.89
CA LEU A 65 -21.19 -7.80 5.15
C LEU A 65 -21.57 -6.36 5.57
N ILE A 66 -20.96 -5.29 5.05
CA ILE A 66 -21.37 -3.92 5.43
C ILE A 66 -22.66 -3.49 4.71
N HIS A 67 -23.09 -4.26 3.69
CA HIS A 67 -24.40 -4.10 3.04
C HIS A 67 -25.59 -4.58 3.91
N THR A 68 -25.38 -4.87 5.19
CA THR A 68 -26.31 -5.51 6.15
C THR A 68 -27.60 -4.75 6.46
N GLN A 69 -27.98 -3.70 5.72
CA GLN A 69 -29.35 -3.18 5.79
C GLN A 69 -30.19 -3.33 4.53
N ARG A 70 -29.63 -3.65 3.35
CA ARG A 70 -30.44 -3.92 2.14
C ARG A 70 -29.71 -4.86 1.20
N LEU A 71 -30.13 -6.14 1.23
CA LEU A 71 -29.86 -7.19 0.25
C LEU A 71 -28.41 -7.69 0.16
N LEU A 72 -28.24 -8.98 0.51
CA LEU A 72 -27.13 -9.84 0.11
C LEU A 72 -27.10 -9.93 -1.42
N SER A 73 -26.39 -9.01 -2.06
CA SER A 73 -26.09 -9.10 -3.47
C SER A 73 -24.70 -9.73 -3.60
N LEU A 74 -24.66 -10.98 -4.06
CA LEU A 74 -23.47 -11.65 -4.60
C LEU A 74 -23.03 -11.00 -5.93
N SER A 75 -23.10 -9.67 -6.02
CA SER A 75 -23.12 -8.93 -7.29
C SER A 75 -22.03 -7.87 -7.31
N GLU A 76 -21.05 -8.07 -8.19
CA GLU A 76 -20.40 -7.02 -8.99
C GLU A 76 -19.55 -5.95 -8.29
N GLU A 77 -19.28 -6.02 -6.99
CA GLU A 77 -18.32 -5.08 -6.39
C GLU A 77 -16.89 -5.59 -6.49
N LEU A 78 -16.08 -4.87 -7.27
CA LEU A 78 -14.66 -5.17 -7.41
C LEU A 78 -13.93 -4.91 -6.08
N PRO A 79 -13.07 -5.83 -5.63
CA PRO A 79 -12.30 -5.60 -4.42
C PRO A 79 -11.22 -4.55 -4.69
N VAL A 80 -11.00 -3.67 -3.71
CA VAL A 80 -9.90 -2.71 -3.70
C VAL A 80 -8.96 -3.07 -2.55
N ALA A 81 -7.68 -3.24 -2.88
CA ALA A 81 -6.62 -3.47 -1.91
C ALA A 81 -5.80 -2.20 -1.73
N VAL A 82 -5.71 -1.71 -0.50
CA VAL A 82 -4.78 -0.64 -0.11
C VAL A 82 -3.58 -1.28 0.58
N VAL A 83 -2.40 -1.16 -0.02
CA VAL A 83 -1.15 -1.73 0.47
C VAL A 83 -0.26 -0.62 1.01
N VAL A 84 0.19 -0.79 2.25
CA VAL A 84 1.16 0.09 2.92
C VAL A 84 2.36 -0.75 3.33
N VAL A 85 3.58 -0.27 3.09
CA VAL A 85 4.82 -0.91 3.54
C VAL A 85 5.65 0.12 4.28
N ASP A 86 5.92 -0.12 5.57
CA ASP A 86 6.76 0.74 6.40
C ASP A 86 7.38 -0.10 7.55
N THR A 87 8.04 0.54 8.50
CA THR A 87 8.48 -0.12 9.73
C THR A 87 7.28 -0.67 10.50
N GLU A 88 7.50 -1.77 11.23
CA GLU A 88 6.46 -2.42 12.03
C GLU A 88 5.82 -1.46 13.03
N GLU A 89 6.62 -0.60 13.67
CA GLU A 89 6.16 0.36 14.65
C GLU A 89 5.17 1.35 14.03
N ARG A 90 5.49 1.88 12.84
CA ARG A 90 4.64 2.85 12.13
C ARG A 90 3.34 2.24 11.64
N VAL A 91 3.41 1.05 11.05
CA VAL A 91 2.21 0.33 10.60
C VAL A 91 1.30 0.03 11.79
N ARG A 92 1.84 -0.46 12.91
CA ARG A 92 1.04 -0.75 14.11
C ARG A 92 0.46 0.49 14.75
N ALA A 93 1.19 1.61 14.76
CA ALA A 93 0.69 2.90 15.25
C ALA A 93 -0.45 3.47 14.40
N PHE A 94 -0.54 3.07 13.13
CA PHE A 94 -1.62 3.48 12.23
C PHE A 94 -2.91 2.65 12.41
N LEU A 95 -2.82 1.40 12.91
CA LEU A 95 -3.99 0.51 13.06
C LEU A 95 -5.18 1.12 13.82
N PRO A 96 -5.01 1.91 14.90
CA PRO A 96 -6.14 2.56 15.57
C PRO A 96 -6.91 3.51 14.64
N GLN A 97 -6.22 4.31 13.81
CA GLN A 97 -6.87 5.21 12.86
C GLN A 97 -7.61 4.45 11.75
N LEU A 98 -7.10 3.27 11.38
CA LEU A 98 -7.76 2.39 10.43
C LEU A 98 -8.98 1.69 11.04
N SER A 99 -8.91 1.32 12.32
CA SER A 99 -10.02 0.65 13.02
C SER A 99 -11.29 1.51 13.07
N GLU A 100 -11.15 2.83 13.16
CA GLU A 100 -12.27 3.78 13.07
C GLU A 100 -12.97 3.71 11.70
N LEU A 101 -12.18 3.66 10.62
CA LEU A 101 -12.67 3.58 9.26
C LEU A 101 -13.37 2.24 8.96
N LEU A 102 -12.91 1.17 9.62
CA LEU A 102 -13.41 -0.19 9.44
C LEU A 102 -14.42 -0.62 10.52
N ALA A 103 -15.04 0.33 11.23
CA ALA A 103 -15.97 0.04 12.32
C ALA A 103 -17.21 -0.79 11.86
N GLY A 104 -17.56 -0.72 10.58
CA GLY A 104 -18.62 -1.55 9.98
C GLY A 104 -18.20 -2.99 9.66
N GLY A 105 -16.92 -3.33 9.85
CA GLY A 105 -16.30 -4.57 9.39
C GLY A 105 -15.20 -4.31 8.36
N GLY A 106 -14.32 -5.29 8.15
CA GLY A 106 -13.23 -5.19 7.20
C GLY A 106 -12.17 -6.25 7.44
N LEU A 107 -11.32 -6.49 6.44
CA LEU A 107 -10.19 -7.42 6.56
C LEU A 107 -8.89 -6.66 6.36
N VAL A 108 -7.98 -6.85 7.31
CA VAL A 108 -6.61 -6.32 7.26
C VAL A 108 -5.66 -7.48 7.47
N THR A 109 -4.65 -7.61 6.61
CA THR A 109 -3.55 -8.55 6.80
C THR A 109 -2.24 -7.81 7.07
N LEU A 110 -1.37 -8.43 7.87
CA LEU A 110 -0.03 -7.95 8.18
C LEU A 110 0.97 -9.05 7.85
N ASP A 111 1.87 -8.78 6.92
CA ASP A 111 2.93 -9.72 6.52
C ASP A 111 4.31 -9.10 6.78
N PRO A 112 5.23 -9.79 7.49
CA PRO A 112 6.63 -9.43 7.50
C PRO A 112 7.20 -9.46 6.08
N CYS A 113 7.99 -8.44 5.72
CA CYS A 113 8.65 -8.35 4.42
C CYS A 113 9.99 -7.62 4.53
N GLU A 114 10.73 -7.54 3.43
CA GLU A 114 11.96 -6.76 3.34
C GLU A 114 11.82 -5.68 2.27
N THR A 115 12.32 -4.49 2.57
CA THR A 115 12.43 -3.40 1.61
C THR A 115 13.85 -3.36 1.05
N ILE A 116 13.96 -3.34 -0.29
CA ILE A 116 15.24 -3.26 -1.00
C ILE A 116 15.25 -1.97 -1.81
N ALA A 117 16.12 -1.04 -1.44
CA ALA A 117 16.29 0.21 -2.18
C ALA A 117 17.29 0.04 -3.32
N PHE A 118 16.79 -0.07 -4.55
CA PHE A 118 17.63 0.12 -5.73
C PHE A 118 17.80 1.62 -5.95
N ARG A 119 18.91 2.18 -5.46
CA ARG A 119 19.30 3.55 -5.82
C ARG A 119 19.54 3.58 -7.33
N GLY A 120 18.60 4.13 -8.09
CA GLY A 120 18.85 4.50 -9.47
C GLY A 120 20.05 5.44 -9.52
N ARG A 121 20.92 5.27 -10.53
CA ARG A 121 21.97 6.26 -10.86
C ARG A 121 21.32 7.63 -10.79
N ALA A 122 21.83 8.51 -9.92
CA ALA A 122 21.40 9.89 -9.85
C ALA A 122 21.56 10.51 -11.24
N ASP A 123 20.48 10.62 -12.01
CA ASP A 123 20.51 11.29 -13.31
C ASP A 123 19.98 12.71 -13.13
N ARG A 124 20.96 13.59 -12.89
CA ARG A 124 21.19 14.85 -13.60
C ARG A 124 19.96 15.70 -13.93
N THR A 125 19.59 16.57 -12.99
CA THR A 125 18.93 17.85 -13.32
C THR A 125 19.54 19.05 -12.58
N ALA A 126 20.81 18.97 -12.19
CA ALA A 126 21.60 20.14 -11.82
C ALA A 126 22.56 20.44 -12.97
N GLY A 127 22.23 21.42 -13.80
CA GLY A 127 23.10 21.92 -14.87
C GLY A 127 22.34 22.38 -16.10
N GLY A 128 21.81 23.61 -16.05
CA GLY A 128 21.15 24.25 -17.18
C GLY A 128 20.59 25.64 -16.90
N GLU A 129 21.19 26.42 -16.00
CA GLU A 129 21.21 27.88 -16.19
C GLU A 129 22.43 28.15 -17.06
N ASP A 130 22.19 28.56 -18.31
CA ASP A 130 22.92 29.64 -18.98
C ASP A 130 22.41 29.85 -20.42
N THR A 131 22.02 31.11 -20.67
CA THR A 131 22.18 31.85 -21.93
C THR A 131 21.16 31.66 -23.08
N GLN A 132 20.18 32.56 -23.08
CA GLN A 132 19.94 33.60 -24.10
C GLN A 132 19.79 33.19 -25.59
N ALA A 133 18.60 33.44 -26.14
CA ALA A 133 18.37 34.39 -27.25
C ALA A 133 16.88 34.78 -27.32
#